data_AF-A0A850LKX7-F1
#
_entry.id   AF-A0A850LKX7-F1
#
_cell.length_a   1.000
_cell.length_b   1.000
_cell.length_c   1.000
_cell.angle_alpha   90.00
_cell.angle_beta   90.00
_cell.angle_gamma   90.00
#
_symmetry.space_group_name_H-M   'P 1'
#
loop_
_entity.id
_entity.type
_entity.pdbx_description
1 polymer ?
#
loop_
_entity_poly.entity_id
_entity_poly.type
_entity_poly.pdbx_seq_one_letter_code
_entity_poly.pdbx_strand_id
1 'polypeptide(L)'
;MTQTDRPCLAALVILILLQLIMLFSLFAGVPPHPPIATPLFGIGPFIGASVSAAIAAIVLGESRAARVLALLAVLGALVSFGPQKYLDPQFPLIWPAVIAAQLAAITVLVRLLPALSRQDA
;
A
#
# COMPACT_ATOMS: atom_id res chain seq x y z
N MET A 1 2.60 11.09 -18.21
CA MET A 1 2.75 11.59 -16.81
C MET A 1 2.59 13.09 -16.83
N THR A 2 1.39 13.58 -16.58
CA THR A 2 1.21 15.02 -16.37
C THR A 2 1.72 15.37 -14.97
N GLN A 3 1.99 16.65 -14.68
CA GLN A 3 2.45 17.08 -13.36
C GLN A 3 1.46 16.70 -12.23
N THR A 4 0.19 16.47 -12.59
CA THR A 4 -0.92 16.07 -11.71
C THR A 4 -0.83 14.63 -11.19
N ASP A 5 -0.13 13.74 -11.90
CA ASP A 5 -0.05 12.30 -11.56
C ASP A 5 1.13 11.95 -10.64
N ARG A 6 2.12 12.85 -10.55
CA ARG A 6 3.34 12.65 -9.76
C ARG A 6 3.06 12.30 -8.28
N PRO A 7 2.09 12.94 -7.59
CA PRO A 7 1.76 12.58 -6.21
C PRO A 7 1.20 11.17 -6.08
N CYS A 8 0.36 10.71 -7.02
CA CYS A 8 -0.21 9.37 -7.00
C CYS A 8 0.88 8.32 -7.25
N LEU A 9 1.75 8.56 -8.23
CA LEU A 9 2.90 7.68 -8.47
C LEU A 9 3.81 7.60 -7.25
N ALA A 10 4.18 8.74 -6.66
CA ALA A 10 5.03 8.78 -5.47
C ALA A 10 4.40 8.01 -4.30
N ALA A 11 3.10 8.17 -4.09
CA ALA A 11 2.37 7.45 -3.06
C ALA A 11 2.34 5.93 -3.31
N LEU A 12 2.06 5.48 -4.54
CA LEU A 12 2.11 4.05 -4.89
C LEU A 12 3.52 3.47 -4.69
N VAL A 13 4.58 4.22 -5.05
CA VAL A 13 5.96 3.82 -4.79
C VAL A 13 6.24 3.68 -3.29
N ILE A 14 5.77 4.61 -2.46
CA ILE A 14 5.88 4.49 -1.00
C ILE A 14 5.22 3.20 -0.51
N LEU A 15 4.01 2.89 -0.96
CA LEU A 15 3.30 1.66 -0.55
C LEU A 15 4.07 0.39 -0.97
N ILE A 16 4.65 0.37 -2.16
CA ILE A 16 5.51 -0.73 -2.63
C ILE A 16 6.72 -0.90 -1.70
N LEU A 17 7.45 0.20 -1.44
CA LEU A 17 8.66 0.15 -0.62
C LEU A 17 8.37 -0.31 0.81
N LEU A 18 7.29 0.16 1.42
CA LEU A 18 6.91 -0.24 2.77
C LEU A 18 6.55 -1.73 2.85
N GLN A 19 5.82 -2.26 1.87
CA GLN A 19 5.50 -3.69 1.82
C GLN A 19 6.74 -4.56 1.62
N LEU A 20 7.67 -4.14 0.76
CA LEU A 20 8.94 -4.85 0.56
C LEU A 20 9.82 -4.81 1.80
N ILE A 21 9.95 -3.65 2.45
CA ILE A 21 10.70 -3.50 3.69
C ILE A 21 10.11 -4.42 4.77
N MET A 22 8.78 -4.45 4.92
CA MET A 22 8.12 -5.36 5.86
C MET A 22 8.41 -6.83 5.55
N LEU A 23 8.33 -7.23 4.28
CA LEU A 23 8.66 -8.59 3.86
C LEU A 23 10.12 -8.95 4.19
N PHE A 24 11.06 -8.05 3.92
CA PHE A 24 12.47 -8.26 4.22
C PHE A 24 12.75 -8.27 5.72
N SER A 25 12.10 -7.42 6.51
CA SER A 25 12.21 -7.44 7.98
C SER A 25 11.73 -8.78 8.55
N LEU A 26 10.69 -9.37 7.97
CA LEU A 26 10.20 -10.69 8.34
C LEU A 26 11.21 -11.79 8.01
N PHE A 27 11.85 -11.77 6.83
CA PHE A 27 12.92 -12.72 6.51
C PHE A 27 14.19 -12.52 7.34
N ALA A 28 14.52 -11.28 7.70
CA ALA A 28 15.66 -10.93 8.52
C ALA A 28 15.42 -11.15 10.03
N GLY A 29 14.20 -11.49 10.44
CA GLY A 29 13.84 -11.69 11.84
C GLY A 29 13.91 -10.42 12.70
N VAL A 30 13.87 -9.24 12.07
CA VAL A 30 13.99 -7.95 12.77
C VAL A 30 12.68 -7.69 13.54
N PRO A 31 12.73 -7.50 14.88
CA PRO A 31 11.55 -7.06 15.63
C PRO A 31 11.03 -5.70 15.13
N PRO A 32 9.71 -5.43 15.13
CA PRO A 32 8.62 -6.34 15.47
C PRO A 32 8.17 -7.16 14.26
N HIS A 33 8.66 -8.39 14.13
CA HIS A 33 8.07 -9.34 13.21
C HIS A 33 6.71 -9.80 13.79
N PRO A 34 5.68 -10.02 12.95
CA PRO A 34 4.44 -10.61 13.45
C PRO A 34 4.74 -11.98 14.07
N PRO A 35 4.00 -12.40 15.11
CA PRO A 35 4.20 -13.70 15.72
C PRO A 35 4.11 -14.81 14.67
N ILE A 36 4.95 -15.83 14.84
CA ILE A 36 5.16 -17.01 13.97
C ILE A 36 3.84 -17.75 13.60
N ALA A 37 2.72 -17.37 14.21
CA ALA A 37 1.40 -17.97 14.03
C ALA A 37 0.73 -17.69 12.66
N THR A 38 1.10 -16.62 11.93
CA THR A 38 0.61 -16.45 10.54
C THR A 38 1.50 -17.24 9.58
N PRO A 39 0.97 -18.23 8.83
CA PRO A 39 1.78 -18.97 7.88
C PRO A 39 2.44 -18.00 6.90
N LEU A 40 3.76 -18.10 6.78
CA LEU A 40 4.59 -17.28 5.89
C LEU A 40 4.00 -17.23 4.46
N PHE A 41 3.44 -18.36 4.04
CA PHE A 41 2.80 -18.57 2.75
C PHE A 41 1.48 -17.83 2.57
N GLY A 42 0.84 -17.29 3.61
CA GLY A 42 -0.29 -16.38 3.49
C GLY A 42 0.15 -14.93 3.26
N ILE A 43 1.25 -14.53 3.90
CA ILE A 43 1.79 -13.16 3.85
C ILE A 43 2.48 -12.88 2.51
N GLY A 44 3.31 -13.82 2.03
CA GLY A 44 4.05 -13.67 0.77
C GLY A 44 3.15 -13.40 -0.45
N PRO A 45 2.17 -14.27 -0.76
CA PRO A 45 1.21 -14.04 -1.84
C PRO A 45 0.37 -12.78 -1.66
N PHE A 46 0.00 -12.43 -0.42
CA PHE A 46 -0.73 -11.20 -0.14
C PHE A 46 0.09 -9.94 -0.49
N ILE A 47 1.34 -9.88 -0.03
CA ILE A 47 2.28 -8.80 -0.37
C ILE A 47 2.52 -8.77 -1.87
N GLY A 48 2.73 -9.94 -2.50
CA GLY A 48 2.87 -10.07 -3.94
C GLY A 48 1.69 -9.45 -4.69
N ALA A 49 0.46 -9.80 -4.32
CA ALA A 49 -0.74 -9.24 -4.93
C ALA A 49 -0.83 -7.71 -4.74
N SER A 50 -0.56 -7.21 -3.53
CA SER A 50 -0.59 -5.77 -3.22
C SER A 50 0.45 -4.98 -4.02
N VAL A 51 1.69 -5.48 -4.10
CA VAL A 51 2.78 -4.84 -4.85
C VAL A 51 2.54 -4.93 -6.36
N SER A 52 2.09 -6.08 -6.87
CA SER A 52 1.75 -6.24 -8.29
C SER A 52 0.63 -5.30 -8.71
N ALA A 53 -0.40 -5.13 -7.89
CA ALA A 53 -1.48 -4.18 -8.16
C ALA A 53 -0.96 -2.73 -8.23
N ALA A 54 -0.06 -2.34 -7.32
CA ALA A 54 0.54 -1.00 -7.32
C ALA A 54 1.39 -0.76 -8.58
N ILE A 55 2.24 -1.72 -8.94
CA ILE A 55 3.08 -1.63 -10.15
C ILE A 55 2.22 -1.60 -11.41
N ALA A 56 1.21 -2.47 -11.50
CA ALA A 56 0.31 -2.50 -12.64
C ALA A 56 -0.46 -1.17 -12.78
N ALA A 57 -0.91 -0.57 -11.68
CA ALA A 57 -1.52 0.75 -11.69
C ALA A 57 -0.58 1.84 -12.23
N ILE A 58 0.70 1.83 -11.83
CA ILE A 58 1.71 2.75 -12.34
C ILE A 58 1.91 2.58 -13.85
N VAL A 59 2.05 1.33 -14.32
CA VAL A 59 2.30 1.01 -15.73
C VAL A 59 1.10 1.37 -16.61
N LEU A 60 -0.12 1.12 -16.14
CA LEU A 60 -1.36 1.36 -16.88
C LEU A 60 -1.82 2.84 -16.85
N GLY A 61 -1.14 3.70 -16.09
CA GLY A 61 -1.35 5.14 -16.09
C GLY A 61 -2.76 5.57 -15.67
N GLU A 62 -3.46 6.31 -16.53
CA GLU A 62 -4.74 6.96 -16.19
C GLU A 62 -5.99 6.10 -16.45
N SER A 63 -5.81 4.88 -16.95
CA SER A 63 -6.91 3.99 -17.33
C SER A 63 -7.82 3.60 -16.16
N ARG A 64 -9.07 3.21 -16.43
CA ARG A 64 -9.98 2.70 -15.40
C ARG A 64 -9.40 1.49 -14.67
N ALA A 65 -8.72 0.59 -15.42
CA ALA A 65 -8.03 -0.56 -14.85
C ALA A 65 -6.93 -0.13 -13.86
N ALA A 66 -6.13 0.88 -14.21
CA ALA A 66 -5.11 1.43 -13.31
C ALA A 66 -5.70 1.93 -11.99
N ARG A 67 -6.86 2.61 -12.05
CA ARG A 67 -7.55 3.14 -10.87
C ARG A 67 -8.04 2.02 -9.95
N VAL A 68 -8.65 0.98 -10.52
CA VAL A 68 -9.09 -0.20 -9.76
C VAL A 68 -7.91 -0.88 -9.09
N LEU A 69 -6.81 -1.06 -9.82
CA LEU A 69 -5.59 -1.68 -9.28
C LEU A 69 -4.92 -0.80 -8.21
N ALA A 70 -4.94 0.52 -8.36
CA ALA A 70 -4.45 1.44 -7.34
C ALA A 70 -5.29 1.36 -6.05
N LEU A 71 -6.62 1.24 -6.16
CA LEU A 71 -7.50 1.01 -5.01
C LEU A 71 -7.19 -0.33 -4.33
N LEU A 72 -7.03 -1.40 -5.10
CA LEU A 72 -6.65 -2.71 -4.55
C LEU A 72 -5.29 -2.66 -3.85
N ALA A 73 -4.33 -1.93 -4.41
CA ALA A 73 -3.03 -1.72 -3.78
C ALA A 73 -3.13 -0.96 -2.45
N VAL A 74 -3.95 0.11 -2.40
CA VAL A 74 -4.23 0.87 -1.17
C VAL A 74 -4.86 -0.03 -0.12
N LEU A 75 -5.90 -0.78 -0.47
CA LEU A 75 -6.56 -1.71 0.45
C LEU A 75 -5.57 -2.76 0.95
N GLY A 76 -4.75 -3.33 0.07
CA GLY A 76 -3.71 -4.28 0.43
C GLY A 76 -2.69 -3.70 1.41
N ALA A 77 -2.21 -2.48 1.17
CA ALA A 77 -1.29 -1.80 2.07
C ALA A 77 -1.94 -1.46 3.43
N LEU A 78 -3.23 -1.12 3.46
CA LEU A 78 -3.95 -0.85 4.69
C LEU A 78 -4.24 -2.10 5.53
N VAL A 79 -4.21 -3.31 4.96
CA VAL A 79 -4.20 -4.54 5.79
C VAL A 79 -2.89 -4.62 6.58
N SER A 80 -1.75 -4.27 5.96
CA SER A 80 -0.44 -4.27 6.61
C SER A 80 -0.25 -3.10 7.59
N PHE A 81 -0.69 -1.90 7.20
CA PHE A 81 -0.35 -0.62 7.83
C PHE A 81 -1.58 0.26 8.15
N GLY A 82 -2.75 -0.34 8.30
CA GLY A 82 -4.00 0.38 8.54
C GLY A 82 -4.23 0.79 10.00
N PRO A 83 -5.37 1.43 10.29
CA PRO A 83 -5.70 1.93 11.63
C PRO A 83 -5.74 0.87 12.73
N GLN A 84 -5.99 -0.39 12.38
CA GLN A 84 -5.92 -1.51 13.32
C GLN A 84 -4.55 -1.62 14.01
N LYS A 85 -3.47 -1.07 13.40
CA LYS A 85 -2.13 -1.06 14.00
C LYS A 85 -1.98 -0.15 15.21
N TYR A 86 -2.88 0.81 15.44
CA TYR A 86 -2.84 1.62 16.67
C TYR A 86 -3.19 0.81 17.93
N LEU A 87 -3.80 -0.37 17.76
CA LEU A 87 -4.14 -1.29 18.85
C LEU A 87 -3.06 -2.37 19.07
N ASP A 88 -2.03 -2.41 18.22
CA ASP A 88 -0.93 -3.35 18.29
C ASP A 88 0.06 -2.91 19.39
N PRO A 89 0.41 -3.76 20.38
CA PRO A 89 1.41 -3.41 21.39
C PRO A 89 2.77 -3.01 20.81
N GLN A 90 3.09 -3.47 19.60
CA GLN A 90 4.33 -3.15 18.90
C GLN A 90 4.27 -1.83 18.11
N PHE A 91 3.14 -1.12 18.14
CA PHE A 91 2.96 0.15 17.44
C PHE A 91 4.11 1.17 17.66
N PRO A 92 4.66 1.38 18.87
CA PRO A 92 5.77 2.31 19.07
C PRO A 92 7.03 2.01 18.23
N LEU A 93 7.17 0.79 17.73
CA LEU A 93 8.29 0.37 16.88
C LEU A 93 8.00 0.51 15.38
N ILE A 94 6.73 0.59 14.97
CA ILE A 94 6.30 0.61 13.55
C ILE A 94 5.55 1.88 13.16
N TRP A 95 5.26 2.78 14.10
CA TRP A 95 4.42 3.93 13.85
C TRP A 95 4.85 4.80 12.66
N PRO A 96 6.16 5.03 12.36
CA PRO A 96 6.52 5.86 11.21
C PRO A 96 6.10 5.22 9.89
N ALA A 97 6.22 3.89 9.78
CA ALA A 97 5.77 3.14 8.61
C ALA A 97 4.24 3.16 8.47
N VAL A 98 3.52 3.01 9.58
CA VAL A 98 2.05 3.09 9.62
C VAL A 98 1.56 4.46 9.14
N ILE A 99 2.11 5.54 9.69
CA ILE A 99 1.73 6.90 9.29
C ILE A 99 2.10 7.17 7.83
N ALA A 100 3.30 6.78 7.38
CA ALA A 100 3.72 6.95 5.99
C ALA A 100 2.79 6.21 5.01
N ALA A 101 2.42 4.97 5.33
CA ALA A 101 1.48 4.20 4.51
C ALA A 101 0.10 4.84 4.45
N GLN A 102 -0.42 5.34 5.58
CA GLN A 102 -1.73 5.99 5.62
C GLN A 102 -1.73 7.31 4.85
N LEU A 103 -0.68 8.12 4.95
CA LEU A 103 -0.55 9.35 4.15
C LEU A 103 -0.45 9.05 2.66
N ALA A 104 0.29 8.02 2.26
CA ALA A 104 0.35 7.56 0.88
C ALA A 104 -1.02 7.05 0.40
N ALA A 105 -1.71 6.22 1.20
CA ALA A 105 -3.05 5.73 0.91
C ALA A 105 -4.04 6.88 0.70
N ILE A 106 -4.08 7.85 1.62
CA ILE A 106 -4.92 9.06 1.51
C ILE A 106 -4.58 9.83 0.24
N THR A 107 -3.29 10.00 -0.08
CA THR A 107 -2.84 10.70 -1.29
C THR A 107 -3.38 10.02 -2.56
N VAL A 108 -3.32 8.68 -2.64
CA VAL A 108 -3.90 7.92 -3.76
C VAL A 108 -5.42 8.11 -3.81
N LEU A 109 -6.12 7.95 -2.69
CA LEU A 109 -7.58 8.06 -2.63
C LEU A 109 -8.07 9.46 -3.05
N VAL A 110 -7.49 10.53 -2.49
CA VAL A 110 -7.85 11.91 -2.82
C VAL A 110 -7.65 12.22 -4.31
N ARG A 111 -6.64 11.61 -4.94
CA ARG A 111 -6.38 11.80 -6.37
C ARG A 111 -7.29 10.96 -7.27
N LEU A 112 -7.75 9.80 -6.79
CA LEU A 112 -8.64 8.91 -7.55
C LEU A 112 -10.11 9.34 -7.51
N LEU A 113 -10.60 9.87 -6.37
CA LEU A 113 -12.02 10.16 -6.16
C LEU A 113 -12.64 11.12 -7.22
N PRO A 114 -12.02 12.27 -7.58
CA PRO A 114 -12.56 13.17 -8.60
C PRO A 114 -12.50 12.59 -10.02
N ALA A 115 -11.64 11.60 -10.25
CA ALA A 115 -11.46 10.98 -11.56
C ALA A 115 -12.56 9.94 -11.84
N LEU A 116 -13.04 9.24 -10.79
CA LEU A 116 -14.14 8.28 -10.88
C LEU A 116 -15.47 8.99 -11.19
N SER A 117 -15.73 10.14 -10.58
CA SER A 117 -16.97 10.92 -10.79
C SER A 117 -17.10 11.54 -12.19
N ARG A 118 -16.01 11.62 -12.97
CA ARG A 118 -15.99 12.19 -14.33
C ARG A 118 -16.20 11.17 -15.44
N GLN A 119 -16.20 9.87 -15.14
CA GLN A 119 -16.40 8.82 -16.15
C GLN A 119 -17.88 8.47 -16.39
N ASP A 120 -18.80 9.07 -15.63
CA ASP A 120 -20.26 8.87 -15.73
C ASP A 120 -21.00 10.09 -16.34
N ALA A 121 -20.28 11.05 -16.95
CA ALA A 121 -20.84 12.22 -17.63
C ALA A 121 -20.34 12.30 -19.09
#